data_AF-A0A2E8GRT9-F1
#
_entry.id   AF-A0A2E8GRT9-F1
#
_cell.length_a   1.000
_cell.length_b   1.000
_cell.length_c   1.000
_cell.angle_alpha   90.00
_cell.angle_beta   90.00
_cell.angle_gamma   90.00
#
_symmetry.space_group_name_H-M   'P 1'
#
loop_
_entity.id
_entity.type
_entity.pdbx_description
1 polymer ?
#
loop_
_entity_poly.entity_id
_entity_poly.type
_entity_poly.pdbx_seq_one_letter_code
_entity_poly.pdbx_strand_id
1 'polypeptide(L)'
;MGELLDVEYTFVVLVSASGDYWDITGVRLDRLGKTVRKGLECRDCDLSKSRKALTKLIKMLSPGLTQTQAGEAVLILESQPVGQVFLNGQLQGDTPIELMVSTREPVDILIVAEGYQDYARLFKLQSGQKKTERIQLIRKRGSIRIESEPPGAKIIIDDEERYTLDGKSQRTPADIRPEYGRYRLTLSLEKYEEVSDILIVNKRNLSRKKYVLSSKPGRLLVRVPSLNKWAKIYANDKLLGSMGGGNNKNI
;
A
#
# COMPACT_ATOMS: atom_id res chain seq x y z
N MET A 1 -22.13 0.02 44.28
CA MET A 1 -21.83 -1.39 43.94
C MET A 1 -21.39 -1.40 42.48
N GLY A 2 -20.12 -1.69 42.25
CA GLY A 2 -19.41 -1.44 41.00
C GLY A 2 -18.00 -0.97 41.32
N GLU A 3 -17.27 -1.83 42.02
CA GLU A 3 -15.84 -1.67 42.29
C GLU A 3 -15.07 -1.43 40.99
N LEU A 4 -14.01 -0.66 41.13
CA LEU A 4 -12.87 -0.59 40.23
C LEU A 4 -12.67 -1.92 39.50
N LEU A 5 -13.02 -1.97 38.22
CA LEU A 5 -12.41 -2.95 37.34
C LEU A 5 -10.92 -2.59 37.35
N ASP A 6 -10.11 -3.40 38.04
CA ASP A 6 -8.66 -3.41 37.93
C ASP A 6 -8.31 -3.78 36.49
N VAL A 7 -8.43 -2.80 35.60
CA VAL A 7 -7.90 -2.90 34.26
C VAL A 7 -6.41 -2.66 34.42
N GLU A 8 -5.62 -3.73 34.31
CA GLU A 8 -4.17 -3.61 34.24
C GLU A 8 -3.80 -2.85 32.97
N TYR A 9 -3.17 -1.70 33.13
CA TYR A 9 -2.58 -0.93 32.03
C TYR A 9 -1.07 -1.14 32.03
N THR A 10 -0.50 -1.40 30.85
CA THR A 10 0.95 -1.39 30.66
C THR A 10 1.38 -0.01 30.19
N PHE A 11 2.33 0.57 30.89
CA PHE A 11 2.99 1.81 30.49
C PHE A 11 4.40 1.49 30.00
N VAL A 12 4.72 1.87 28.77
CA VAL A 12 6.07 1.81 28.24
C VAL A 12 6.64 3.22 28.25
N VAL A 13 7.77 3.41 28.92
CA VAL A 13 8.44 4.72 28.99
C VAL A 13 9.79 4.64 28.31
N LEU A 14 10.03 5.59 27.40
CA LEU A 14 11.30 5.82 26.73
C LEU A 14 11.88 7.15 27.21
N VAL A 15 13.14 7.13 27.63
CA VAL A 15 13.89 8.34 27.99
C VAL A 15 15.07 8.46 27.04
N SER A 16 15.11 9.54 26.27
CA SER A 16 16.19 9.88 25.35
C SER A 16 16.94 11.09 25.91
N ALA A 17 18.19 10.91 26.32
CA ALA A 17 19.01 11.97 26.92
C ALA A 17 20.12 12.42 25.96
N SER A 18 20.24 13.73 25.77
CA SER A 18 21.31 14.39 25.01
C SER A 18 21.87 15.53 25.85
N GLY A 19 22.87 15.24 26.69
CA GLY A 19 23.39 16.16 27.68
C GLY A 19 22.36 16.43 28.78
N ASP A 20 22.02 17.70 28.95
CA ASP A 20 20.99 18.18 29.88
C ASP A 20 19.60 18.29 29.23
N TYR A 21 19.46 17.99 27.94
CA TYR A 21 18.16 17.89 27.29
C TYR A 21 17.66 16.45 27.28
N TRP A 22 16.53 16.19 27.95
CA TRP A 22 15.94 14.86 28.03
C TRP A 22 14.53 14.89 27.44
N ASP A 23 14.27 14.03 26.46
CA ASP A 23 12.93 13.75 25.94
C ASP A 23 12.38 12.50 26.63
N ILE A 24 11.30 12.67 27.38
CA ILE A 24 10.65 11.61 28.16
C ILE A 24 9.29 11.33 27.53
N THR A 25 9.18 10.16 26.92
CA THR A 25 7.97 9.72 26.25
C THR A 25 7.38 8.51 26.95
N GLY A 26 6.07 8.49 27.15
CA GLY A 26 5.37 7.34 27.70
C GLY A 26 4.16 6.96 26.86
N VAL A 27 3.92 5.66 26.73
CA VAL A 27 2.82 5.07 25.98
C VAL A 27 2.02 4.19 26.92
N ARG A 28 0.72 4.44 27.04
CA ARG A 28 -0.23 3.51 27.65
C ARG A 28 -0.79 2.60 26.55
N LEU A 29 -0.64 1.30 26.73
CA LEU A 29 -1.26 0.28 25.89
C LEU A 29 -2.60 -0.12 26.53
N ASP A 30 -3.70 0.22 25.87
CA ASP A 30 -5.03 -0.29 26.22
C ASP A 30 -5.22 -1.70 25.64
N ARG A 31 -5.91 -2.58 26.36
CA ARG A 31 -6.30 -3.92 25.88
C ARG A 31 -7.18 -3.84 24.62
N LEU A 32 -7.84 -2.70 24.38
CA LEU A 32 -8.64 -2.42 23.18
C LEU A 32 -7.84 -1.88 21.99
N GLY A 33 -6.51 -1.89 22.06
CA GLY A 33 -5.63 -1.48 20.96
C GLY A 33 -5.48 0.04 20.77
N LYS A 34 -6.14 0.85 21.61
CA LYS A 34 -5.92 2.30 21.64
C LYS A 34 -4.63 2.60 22.39
N THR A 35 -3.75 3.37 21.76
CA THR A 35 -2.54 3.85 22.41
C THR A 35 -2.71 5.31 22.81
N VAL A 36 -2.30 5.63 24.04
CA VAL A 36 -2.19 7.03 24.49
C VAL A 36 -0.70 7.30 24.67
N ARG A 37 -0.16 8.23 23.89
CA ARG A 37 1.23 8.65 24.02
C ARG A 37 1.31 10.04 24.61
N LYS A 38 2.24 10.24 25.54
CA LYS A 38 2.58 11.54 26.13
C LYS A 38 4.08 11.74 25.99
N GLY A 39 4.48 12.96 25.63
CA GLY A 39 5.87 13.38 25.59
C GLY A 39 6.06 14.59 26.51
N LEU A 40 7.22 14.66 27.18
CA LEU A 40 7.63 15.79 27.98
C LEU A 40 9.09 16.11 27.66
N GLU A 41 9.33 17.35 27.23
CA GLU A 41 10.68 17.89 27.12
C GLU A 41 11.16 18.37 28.50
N CYS A 42 12.33 17.91 28.92
CA CYS A 42 13.01 18.35 30.14
C CYS A 42 14.32 19.05 29.75
N ARG A 43 14.36 20.38 29.87
CA ARG A 43 15.57 21.21 29.64
C ARG A 43 16.35 21.37 30.95
N ASP A 44 17.67 21.51 30.86
CA ASP A 44 18.60 21.56 32.00
C ASP A 44 18.33 20.41 33.01
N CYS A 45 18.05 19.23 32.48
CA CYS A 45 17.50 18.09 33.20
C CYS A 45 18.55 17.43 34.11
N ASP A 46 18.08 16.94 35.25
CA ASP A 46 18.83 16.14 36.20
C ASP A 46 17.95 14.98 36.70
N LEU A 47 18.48 14.09 37.55
CA LEU A 47 17.72 12.96 38.09
C LEU A 47 16.48 13.39 38.91
N SER A 48 16.52 14.57 39.55
CA SER A 48 15.40 15.07 40.35
C SER A 48 14.28 15.62 39.46
N LYS A 49 14.64 16.42 38.46
CA LYS A 49 13.72 16.95 37.44
C LYS A 49 13.13 15.83 36.59
N SER A 50 13.92 14.85 36.17
CA SER A 50 13.43 13.71 35.40
C SER A 50 12.46 12.84 36.21
N ARG A 51 12.71 12.60 37.52
CA ARG A 51 11.75 11.90 38.39
C ARG A 51 10.41 12.64 38.50
N LYS A 52 10.43 13.97 38.61
CA LYS A 52 9.22 14.80 38.59
C LYS A 52 8.50 14.72 37.24
N ALA A 53 9.25 14.79 36.14
CA ALA A 53 8.72 14.68 34.79
C ALA A 53 8.08 13.30 34.55
N LEU A 54 8.73 12.21 34.94
CA LEU A 54 8.19 10.84 34.88
C LEU A 54 6.92 10.70 35.72
N THR A 55 6.89 11.27 36.93
CA THR A 55 5.68 11.25 37.77
C THR A 55 4.53 12.00 37.09
N LYS A 56 4.81 13.15 36.48
CA LYS A 56 3.83 13.90 35.69
C LYS A 56 3.35 13.09 34.49
N LEU A 57 4.26 12.46 33.76
CA LEU A 57 3.98 11.62 32.60
C LEU A 57 3.04 10.46 32.94
N ILE A 58 3.35 9.70 33.99
CA ILE A 58 2.53 8.55 34.42
C ILE A 58 1.13 9.01 34.84
N LYS A 59 1.02 10.16 35.53
CA LYS A 59 -0.28 10.75 35.85
C LYS A 59 -1.06 11.13 34.60
N MET A 60 -0.41 11.74 33.60
CA MET A 60 -1.03 12.09 32.32
C MET A 60 -1.45 10.86 31.50
N LEU A 61 -0.79 9.72 31.70
CA LEU A 61 -1.13 8.45 31.05
C LEU A 61 -2.22 7.69 31.80
N SER A 62 -2.47 7.99 33.07
CA SER A 62 -3.45 7.28 33.88
C SER A 62 -4.88 7.51 33.37
N PRO A 63 -5.72 6.46 33.30
CA PRO A 63 -7.12 6.61 32.90
C PRO A 63 -7.89 7.42 33.94
N GLY A 64 -8.85 8.24 33.49
CA GLY A 64 -9.69 9.08 34.37
C GLY A 64 -9.10 10.43 34.78
N LEU A 65 -7.80 10.68 34.56
CA LEU A 65 -7.18 12.00 34.72
C LEU A 65 -7.25 12.83 33.43
N THR A 66 -8.44 12.95 32.84
CA THR A 66 -8.71 13.93 31.77
C THR A 66 -8.99 15.30 32.39
N GLN A 67 -8.10 15.82 33.22
CA GLN A 67 -8.08 17.25 33.50
C GLN A 67 -7.11 17.87 32.51
N THR A 68 -7.60 18.14 31.29
CA THR A 68 -6.94 19.03 30.32
C THR A 68 -6.55 20.29 31.08
N GLN A 69 -5.24 20.52 31.27
CA GLN A 69 -4.77 21.73 31.92
C GLN A 69 -5.05 22.93 31.01
N ALA A 70 -5.10 24.13 31.58
CA ALA A 70 -5.26 25.34 30.78
C ALA A 70 -4.13 25.42 29.71
N GLY A 71 -4.50 25.50 28.44
CA GLY A 71 -3.59 25.50 27.30
C GLY A 71 -3.33 24.13 26.66
N GLU A 72 -4.09 23.10 27.01
CA GLU A 72 -4.02 21.76 26.41
C GLU A 72 -5.33 21.34 25.74
N ALA A 73 -5.24 20.55 24.67
CA ALA A 73 -6.36 19.93 23.98
C ALA A 73 -6.08 18.44 23.72
N VAL A 74 -7.13 17.67 23.48
CA VAL A 74 -7.06 16.26 23.07
C VAL A 74 -7.41 16.15 21.59
N LEU A 75 -6.51 15.56 20.80
CA LEU A 75 -6.71 15.25 19.39
C LEU A 75 -6.68 13.73 19.21
N ILE A 76 -7.80 13.15 18.76
CA ILE A 76 -7.90 11.74 18.42
C ILE A 76 -7.81 11.61 16.91
N LEU A 77 -6.86 10.81 16.43
CA LEU A 77 -6.62 10.55 15.01
C LEU A 77 -6.97 9.10 14.71
N GLU A 78 -7.91 8.91 13.80
CA GLU A 78 -8.30 7.60 13.25
C GLU A 78 -8.04 7.63 11.75
N SER A 79 -7.36 6.64 11.18
CA SER A 79 -7.21 6.54 9.72
C SER A 79 -7.50 5.15 9.18
N GLN A 80 -7.89 5.11 7.91
CA GLN A 80 -8.02 3.87 7.16
C GLN A 80 -7.22 3.97 5.84
N PRO A 81 -6.24 3.07 5.62
CA PRO A 81 -5.67 2.11 6.58
C PRO A 81 -4.98 2.79 7.76
N VAL A 82 -4.46 1.97 8.69
CA VAL A 82 -3.57 2.41 9.76
C VAL A 82 -2.35 3.11 9.17
N GLY A 83 -1.98 4.25 9.74
CA GLY A 83 -0.77 5.00 9.36
C GLY A 83 0.02 5.49 10.57
N GLN A 84 1.32 5.70 10.36
CA GLN A 84 2.25 6.29 11.32
C GLN A 84 1.99 7.78 11.43
N VAL A 85 1.76 8.25 12.66
CA VAL A 85 1.48 9.64 13.01
C VAL A 85 2.74 10.32 13.51
N PHE A 86 3.05 11.46 12.91
CA PHE A 86 4.08 12.39 13.36
C PHE A 86 3.42 13.67 13.84
N LEU A 87 3.81 14.13 15.03
CA LEU A 87 3.41 15.41 15.62
C LEU A 87 4.62 16.33 15.57
N ASN A 88 4.52 17.46 14.85
CA ASN A 88 5.62 18.42 14.66
C ASN A 88 6.93 17.73 14.22
N GLY A 89 6.82 16.75 13.32
CA GLY A 89 7.96 15.96 12.81
C GLY A 89 8.43 14.81 13.72
N GLN A 90 7.89 14.65 14.93
CA GLN A 90 8.25 13.56 15.84
C GLN A 90 7.26 12.40 15.76
N LEU A 91 7.77 11.17 15.58
CA LEU A 91 6.95 9.96 15.52
C LEU A 91 6.22 9.70 16.85
N GLN A 92 4.90 9.60 16.78
CA GLN A 92 4.02 9.29 17.91
C GLN A 92 3.57 7.83 17.93
N GLY A 93 3.46 7.18 16.78
CA GLY A 93 2.98 5.80 16.66
C GLY A 93 1.86 5.71 15.64
N ASP A 94 1.06 4.65 15.68
CA ASP A 94 0.07 4.38 14.64
C ASP A 94 -1.35 4.79 15.02
N THR A 95 -2.17 5.16 14.05
CA THR A 95 -3.62 5.34 14.26
C THR A 95 -4.31 3.99 14.58
N PRO A 96 -5.35 3.94 15.45
CA PRO A 96 -5.94 5.06 16.16
C PRO A 96 -5.07 5.50 17.35
N ILE A 97 -4.87 6.81 17.47
CA ILE A 97 -4.06 7.40 18.55
C ILE A 97 -4.76 8.61 19.18
N GLU A 98 -4.63 8.73 20.50
CA GLU A 98 -5.06 9.92 21.24
C GLU A 98 -3.83 10.73 21.66
N LEU A 99 -3.74 11.96 21.15
CA LEU A 99 -2.68 12.92 21.45
C LEU A 99 -3.21 14.02 22.36
N MET A 100 -2.39 14.47 23.30
CA MET A 100 -2.63 15.70 24.04
C MET A 100 -1.60 16.73 23.61
N VAL A 101 -2.10 17.86 23.15
CA VAL A 101 -1.31 18.84 22.43
C VAL A 101 -1.51 20.22 23.03
N SER A 102 -0.48 21.05 22.95
CA SER A 102 -0.59 22.44 23.36
C SER A 102 -1.52 23.20 22.43
N THR A 103 -2.29 24.13 22.97
CA THR A 103 -3.16 25.05 22.21
C THR A 103 -2.51 26.41 22.01
N ARG A 104 -1.25 26.58 22.44
CA ARG A 104 -0.51 27.85 22.29
C ARG A 104 -0.09 28.11 20.85
N GLU A 105 0.21 27.04 20.12
CA GLU A 105 0.65 27.07 18.74
C GLU A 105 -0.14 26.04 17.92
N PRO A 106 -0.31 26.26 16.60
CA PRO A 106 -0.85 25.24 15.72
C PRO A 106 0.04 23.99 15.74
N VAL A 107 -0.56 22.80 15.77
CA VAL A 107 0.18 21.55 15.73
C VAL A 107 0.14 20.94 14.34
N ASP A 108 1.30 20.51 13.84
CA ASP A 108 1.44 19.82 12.56
C ASP A 108 1.30 18.32 12.74
N ILE A 109 0.38 17.73 11.97
CA ILE A 109 0.14 16.30 11.94
C ILE A 109 0.46 15.80 10.54
N LEU A 110 1.40 14.86 10.47
CA LEU A 110 1.70 14.07 9.28
C LEU A 110 1.32 12.61 9.55
N ILE A 111 0.54 12.00 8.66
CA ILE A 111 0.22 10.57 8.71
C ILE A 111 0.76 9.91 7.45
N VAL A 112 1.58 8.88 7.63
CA VAL A 112 2.25 8.14 6.55
C VAL A 112 1.81 6.68 6.59
N ALA A 113 1.40 6.15 5.44
CA ALA A 113 1.16 4.72 5.26
C ALA A 113 1.78 4.27 3.93
N GLU A 114 2.35 3.06 3.91
CA GLU A 114 3.02 2.52 2.74
C GLU A 114 2.06 2.37 1.55
N GLY A 115 2.45 2.91 0.39
CA GLY A 115 1.60 2.87 -0.80
C GLY A 115 0.45 3.88 -0.81
N TYR A 116 0.35 4.75 0.20
CA TYR A 116 -0.65 5.81 0.29
C TYR A 116 -0.02 7.20 0.22
N GLN A 117 -0.82 8.19 -0.17
CA GLN A 117 -0.46 9.60 -0.11
C GLN A 117 -0.42 10.05 1.34
N ASP A 118 0.61 10.82 1.65
CA ASP A 118 0.86 11.36 2.97
C ASP A 118 -0.24 12.38 3.30
N TYR A 119 -0.84 12.26 4.48
CA TYR A 119 -1.81 13.24 4.98
C TYR A 119 -1.08 14.24 5.86
N ALA A 120 -1.09 15.52 5.51
CA ALA A 120 -0.49 16.58 6.30
C ALA A 120 -1.53 17.66 6.64
N ARG A 121 -1.63 18.04 7.91
CA ARG A 121 -2.56 19.09 8.35
C ARG A 121 -2.10 19.80 9.62
N LEU A 122 -2.21 21.13 9.59
CA LEU A 122 -2.11 21.98 10.77
C LEU A 122 -3.44 22.07 11.51
N PHE A 123 -3.44 21.79 12.81
CA PHE A 123 -4.59 21.92 13.69
C PHE A 123 -4.43 23.13 14.62
N LYS A 124 -5.43 24.02 14.61
CA LYS A 124 -5.61 25.06 15.63
C LYS A 124 -6.71 24.58 16.59
N LEU A 125 -6.34 24.32 17.83
CA LEU A 125 -7.22 23.77 18.85
C LEU A 125 -7.45 24.76 19.98
N GLN A 126 -8.57 24.62 20.68
CA GLN A 126 -8.92 25.44 21.84
C GLN A 126 -8.62 24.70 23.14
N SER A 127 -8.30 25.43 24.21
CA SER A 127 -8.03 24.82 25.52
C SER A 127 -9.22 23.98 25.99
N GLY A 128 -8.96 22.76 26.44
CA GLY A 128 -9.98 21.79 26.87
C GLY A 128 -10.72 21.12 25.71
N GLN A 129 -10.44 21.47 24.46
CA GLN A 129 -11.11 20.86 23.31
C GLN A 129 -10.72 19.39 23.18
N LYS A 130 -11.71 18.53 23.00
CA LYS A 130 -11.53 17.15 22.52
C LYS A 130 -12.00 17.07 21.08
N LYS A 131 -11.07 16.91 20.13
CA LYS A 131 -11.37 16.81 18.69
C LYS A 131 -11.03 15.41 18.20
N THR A 132 -11.94 14.80 17.45
CA THR A 132 -11.68 13.56 16.71
C THR A 132 -11.62 13.86 15.23
N GLU A 133 -10.56 13.41 14.57
CA GLU A 133 -10.39 13.49 13.12
C GLU A 133 -10.35 12.06 12.54
N ARG A 134 -11.19 11.81 11.53
CA ARG A 134 -11.22 10.55 10.79
C ARG A 134 -10.68 10.77 9.38
N ILE A 135 -9.61 10.09 9.04
CA ILE A 135 -8.86 10.25 7.79
C ILE A 135 -9.02 9.02 6.91
N GLN A 136 -9.38 9.22 5.64
CA GLN A 136 -9.31 8.18 4.61
C GLN A 136 -8.06 8.45 3.77
N LEU A 137 -7.04 7.59 3.88
CA LEU A 137 -5.81 7.79 3.12
C LEU A 137 -6.04 7.35 1.66
N ILE A 138 -5.45 8.10 0.72
CA ILE A 138 -5.62 7.88 -0.71
C ILE A 138 -4.46 7.03 -1.23
N ARG A 139 -4.73 5.89 -1.87
CA ARG A 139 -3.67 5.05 -2.47
C ARG A 139 -2.89 5.82 -3.55
N LYS A 140 -1.57 5.70 -3.53
CA LYS A 140 -0.69 6.18 -4.60
C LYS A 140 -0.96 5.35 -5.85
N ARG A 141 -0.96 6.02 -7.02
CA ARG A 141 -1.13 5.39 -8.34
C ARG A 141 0.07 5.70 -9.22
N GLY A 142 0.52 4.69 -9.96
CA GLY A 142 1.58 4.83 -10.97
C GLY A 142 1.00 4.85 -12.37
N SER A 143 1.69 5.48 -13.31
CA SER A 143 1.37 5.44 -14.74
C SER A 143 2.40 4.58 -15.45
N ILE A 144 1.93 3.64 -16.27
CA ILE A 144 2.80 2.80 -17.11
C ILE A 144 2.18 2.58 -18.49
N ARG A 145 2.99 2.69 -19.53
CA ARG A 145 2.61 2.36 -20.90
C ARG A 145 2.92 0.91 -21.20
N ILE A 146 1.92 0.11 -21.54
CA ILE A 146 2.06 -1.30 -21.92
C ILE A 146 1.94 -1.42 -23.43
N GLU A 147 2.91 -2.08 -24.06
CA GLU A 147 2.98 -2.27 -25.51
C GLU A 147 3.27 -3.73 -25.84
N SER A 148 2.73 -4.21 -26.95
CA SER A 148 3.05 -5.54 -27.48
C SER A 148 3.36 -5.49 -28.97
N GLU A 149 4.12 -6.48 -29.41
CA GLU A 149 4.40 -6.75 -30.81
C GLU A 149 4.00 -8.19 -31.13
N PRO A 150 2.95 -8.42 -31.96
CA PRO A 150 2.09 -7.41 -32.59
C PRO A 150 1.16 -6.65 -31.61
N PRO A 151 0.64 -5.47 -32.00
CA PRO A 151 -0.26 -4.68 -31.16
C PRO A 151 -1.67 -5.30 -31.09
N GLY A 152 -2.51 -4.79 -30.18
CA GLY A 152 -3.91 -5.21 -30.03
C GLY A 152 -4.13 -6.33 -29.02
N ALA A 153 -3.10 -6.73 -28.28
CA ALA A 153 -3.21 -7.73 -27.21
C ALA A 153 -4.08 -7.19 -26.07
N LYS A 154 -4.98 -8.02 -25.55
CA LYS A 154 -5.77 -7.72 -24.36
C LYS A 154 -4.85 -7.59 -23.14
N ILE A 155 -5.14 -6.63 -22.29
CA ILE A 155 -4.41 -6.38 -21.04
C ILE A 155 -5.25 -6.91 -19.87
N ILE A 156 -4.70 -7.90 -19.17
CA ILE A 156 -5.30 -8.55 -18.00
C ILE A 156 -4.37 -8.29 -16.80
N ILE A 157 -4.93 -7.85 -15.67
CA ILE A 157 -4.18 -7.54 -14.45
C ILE A 157 -4.80 -8.34 -13.31
N ASP A 158 -4.01 -9.18 -12.63
CA ASP A 158 -4.45 -10.07 -11.55
C ASP A 158 -5.66 -10.94 -11.98
N ASP A 159 -5.57 -11.50 -13.19
CA ASP A 159 -6.60 -12.35 -13.80
C ASP A 159 -7.94 -11.62 -14.09
N GLU A 160 -7.99 -10.29 -13.91
CA GLU A 160 -9.12 -9.43 -14.29
C GLU A 160 -8.86 -8.66 -15.59
N GLU A 161 -9.78 -8.79 -16.55
CA GLU A 161 -9.74 -8.03 -17.80
C GLU A 161 -10.08 -6.55 -17.55
N ARG A 162 -9.25 -5.64 -18.08
CA ARG A 162 -9.48 -4.19 -17.96
C ARG A 162 -10.34 -3.69 -19.12
N TYR A 163 -11.22 -2.74 -18.83
CA TYR A 163 -12.11 -2.12 -19.81
C TYR A 163 -11.88 -0.61 -19.88
N THR A 164 -12.05 -0.05 -21.07
CA THR A 164 -12.10 1.41 -21.29
C THR A 164 -13.42 1.98 -20.78
N LEU A 165 -13.52 3.31 -20.71
CA LEU A 165 -14.77 4.00 -20.34
C LEU A 165 -15.95 3.61 -21.23
N ASP A 166 -15.68 3.31 -22.51
CA ASP A 166 -16.68 2.85 -23.48
C ASP A 166 -17.03 1.34 -23.36
N GLY A 167 -16.57 0.66 -22.31
CA GLY A 167 -16.85 -0.76 -22.05
C GLY A 167 -16.10 -1.75 -22.96
N LYS A 168 -15.11 -1.31 -23.73
CA LYS A 168 -14.29 -2.19 -24.59
C LYS A 168 -13.08 -2.71 -23.83
N SER A 169 -12.65 -3.94 -24.10
CA SER A 169 -11.40 -4.49 -23.58
C SER A 169 -10.22 -3.56 -23.86
N GLN A 170 -9.46 -3.24 -22.82
CA GLN A 170 -8.25 -2.45 -22.95
C GLN A 170 -7.18 -3.29 -23.67
N ARG A 171 -6.59 -2.72 -24.73
CA ARG A 171 -5.64 -3.40 -25.62
C ARG A 171 -4.36 -2.60 -25.80
N THR A 172 -3.25 -3.28 -26.07
CA THR A 172 -1.97 -2.64 -26.37
C THR A 172 -2.01 -1.88 -27.70
N PRO A 173 -1.29 -0.74 -27.82
CA PRO A 173 -0.63 -0.01 -26.74
C PRO A 173 -1.64 0.73 -25.84
N ALA A 174 -1.43 0.72 -24.52
CA ALA A 174 -2.27 1.47 -23.58
C ALA A 174 -1.49 2.01 -22.38
N ASP A 175 -1.92 3.17 -21.89
CA ASP A 175 -1.50 3.70 -20.60
C ASP A 175 -2.45 3.21 -19.50
N ILE A 176 -1.91 2.50 -18.51
CA ILE A 176 -2.66 2.04 -17.34
C ILE A 176 -2.22 2.82 -16.09
N ARG A 177 -3.16 3.00 -15.15
CA ARG A 177 -2.94 3.72 -13.89
C ARG A 177 -3.25 2.87 -12.64
N PRO A 178 -2.57 1.72 -12.45
CA PRO A 178 -2.75 0.89 -11.26
C PRO A 178 -2.30 1.62 -9.99
N GLU A 179 -2.79 1.12 -8.86
CA GLU A 179 -2.30 1.51 -7.54
C GLU A 179 -0.87 1.00 -7.33
N TYR A 180 -0.17 1.54 -6.33
CA TYR A 180 1.13 1.01 -5.97
C TYR A 180 0.97 -0.42 -5.43
N GLY A 181 1.80 -1.33 -5.92
CA GLY A 181 1.67 -2.74 -5.61
C GLY A 181 2.37 -3.64 -6.61
N ARG A 182 2.13 -4.95 -6.47
CA ARG A 182 2.66 -5.99 -7.34
C ARG A 182 1.50 -6.70 -8.00
N TYR A 183 1.52 -6.76 -9.33
CA TYR A 183 0.43 -7.29 -10.13
C TYR A 183 0.93 -8.36 -11.10
N ARG A 184 0.11 -9.37 -11.39
CA ARG A 184 0.32 -10.28 -12.52
C ARG A 184 -0.26 -9.62 -13.76
N LEU A 185 0.60 -9.21 -14.68
CA LEU A 185 0.19 -8.74 -16.00
C LEU A 185 0.16 -9.92 -16.95
N THR A 186 -0.96 -10.14 -17.64
CA THR A 186 -1.08 -11.10 -18.73
C THR A 186 -1.51 -10.39 -20.00
N LEU A 187 -0.81 -10.68 -21.10
CA LEU A 187 -1.14 -10.23 -22.45
C LEU A 187 -1.65 -11.40 -23.27
N SER A 188 -2.85 -11.25 -23.83
CA SER A 188 -3.50 -12.29 -24.63
C SER A 188 -3.91 -11.75 -26.00
N LEU A 189 -3.48 -12.41 -27.06
CA LEU A 189 -3.83 -12.07 -28.43
C LEU A 189 -4.19 -13.34 -29.21
N GLU A 190 -5.22 -13.27 -30.04
CA GLU A 190 -5.69 -14.40 -30.82
C GLU A 190 -4.58 -14.94 -31.73
N LYS A 191 -4.39 -16.27 -31.74
CA LYS A 191 -3.31 -16.98 -32.48
C LYS A 191 -1.89 -16.72 -31.96
N TYR A 192 -1.73 -16.04 -30.82
CA TYR A 192 -0.45 -15.88 -30.12
C TYR A 192 -0.49 -16.56 -28.76
N GLU A 193 0.69 -16.95 -28.28
CA GLU A 193 0.93 -17.43 -26.92
C GLU A 193 0.75 -16.28 -25.93
N GLU A 194 0.21 -16.60 -24.76
CA GLU A 194 0.03 -15.62 -23.70
C GLU A 194 1.38 -15.32 -23.04
N VAL A 195 1.60 -14.05 -22.72
CA VAL A 195 2.78 -13.61 -21.97
C VAL A 195 2.33 -13.12 -20.60
N SER A 196 2.95 -13.65 -19.56
CA SER A 196 2.74 -13.20 -18.17
C SER A 196 4.03 -12.61 -17.60
N ASP A 197 3.92 -11.45 -16.95
CA ASP A 197 5.01 -10.78 -16.24
C ASP A 197 4.52 -10.25 -14.87
N ILE A 198 5.45 -10.04 -13.93
CA ILE A 198 5.18 -9.38 -12.66
C ILE A 198 5.42 -7.89 -12.80
N LEU A 199 4.33 -7.12 -12.76
CA LEU A 199 4.35 -5.67 -12.80
C LEU A 199 4.46 -5.09 -11.38
N ILE A 200 5.60 -4.47 -11.07
CA ILE A 200 5.82 -3.74 -9.81
C ILE A 200 5.59 -2.24 -10.03
N VAL A 201 4.63 -1.69 -9.31
CA VAL A 201 4.24 -0.27 -9.36
C VAL A 201 4.65 0.38 -8.05
N ASN A 202 5.77 1.10 -8.04
CA ASN A 202 6.33 1.74 -6.84
C ASN A 202 6.70 3.21 -7.04
N LYS A 203 6.44 3.76 -8.23
CA LYS A 203 6.70 5.16 -8.57
C LYS A 203 5.63 5.71 -9.51
N ARG A 204 5.46 7.04 -9.52
CA ARG A 204 4.40 7.74 -10.26
C ARG A 204 4.50 7.51 -11.77
N ASN A 205 5.71 7.37 -12.31
CA ASN A 205 5.93 7.18 -13.74
C ASN A 205 6.94 6.03 -13.97
N LEU A 206 6.45 4.93 -14.53
CA LEU A 206 7.24 3.73 -14.86
C LEU A 206 7.69 3.70 -16.33
N SER A 207 7.49 4.80 -17.07
CA SER A 207 7.81 4.90 -18.49
C SER A 207 7.03 3.88 -19.34
N ARG A 208 7.67 2.83 -19.86
CA ARG A 208 7.03 1.87 -20.77
C ARG A 208 7.55 0.43 -20.56
N LYS A 209 6.68 -0.55 -20.80
CA LYS A 209 6.98 -1.98 -20.87
C LYS A 209 6.54 -2.51 -22.23
N LYS A 210 7.48 -3.10 -22.97
CA LYS A 210 7.24 -3.69 -24.30
C LYS A 210 7.40 -5.20 -24.23
N TYR A 211 6.47 -5.92 -24.84
CA TYR A 211 6.45 -7.38 -24.93
C TYR A 211 6.41 -7.82 -26.39
N VAL A 212 6.99 -8.99 -26.70
CA VAL A 212 6.90 -9.62 -28.02
C VAL A 212 6.14 -10.92 -27.85
N LEU A 213 5.10 -11.13 -28.65
CA LEU A 213 4.22 -12.31 -28.55
C LEU A 213 4.63 -13.35 -29.60
N SER A 214 4.79 -14.60 -29.17
CA SER A 214 5.06 -15.73 -30.05
C SER A 214 3.77 -16.24 -30.69
N SER A 215 3.78 -16.52 -31.99
CA SER A 215 2.61 -17.13 -32.65
C SER A 215 2.40 -18.57 -32.17
N LYS A 216 1.15 -18.95 -31.88
CA LYS A 216 0.78 -20.34 -31.65
C LYS A 216 1.04 -21.17 -32.91
N PRO A 217 1.49 -22.43 -32.78
CA PRO A 217 1.68 -23.29 -33.94
C PRO A 217 0.34 -23.50 -34.67
N GLY A 218 0.34 -23.18 -35.96
CA GLY A 218 -0.81 -23.41 -36.83
C GLY A 218 -0.94 -24.89 -37.21
N ARG A 219 -2.15 -25.31 -37.57
CA ARG A 219 -2.40 -26.61 -38.20
C ARG A 219 -2.75 -26.38 -39.68
N LEU A 220 -2.05 -27.08 -40.57
CA LEU A 220 -2.38 -27.11 -41.99
C LEU A 220 -3.23 -28.35 -42.28
N LEU A 221 -4.47 -28.17 -42.72
CA LEU A 221 -5.32 -29.26 -43.20
C LEU A 221 -5.27 -29.30 -44.72
N VAL A 222 -4.71 -30.37 -45.27
CA VAL A 222 -4.68 -30.62 -46.72
C VAL A 222 -5.77 -31.63 -47.07
N ARG A 223 -6.67 -31.28 -48.00
CA ARG A 223 -7.68 -32.19 -48.54
C ARG A 223 -7.39 -32.41 -50.03
N VAL A 224 -7.33 -33.66 -50.45
CA VAL A 224 -7.15 -34.03 -51.85
C VAL A 224 -8.30 -34.92 -52.30
N PRO A 225 -8.71 -34.87 -53.59
CA PRO A 225 -9.68 -35.82 -54.14
C PRO A 225 -9.19 -37.27 -54.00
N SER A 226 -10.12 -38.23 -53.94
CA SER A 226 -9.80 -39.66 -53.78
C SER A 226 -8.85 -40.22 -54.84
N LEU A 227 -8.84 -39.64 -56.05
CA LEU A 227 -7.91 -40.00 -57.12
C LEU A 227 -6.43 -39.77 -56.71
N ASN A 228 -6.19 -38.82 -55.81
CA ASN A 228 -4.86 -38.40 -55.35
C ASN A 228 -4.53 -38.95 -53.94
N LYS A 229 -5.13 -40.07 -53.53
CA LYS A 229 -4.97 -40.63 -52.18
C LYS A 229 -3.52 -41.01 -51.80
N TRP A 230 -2.61 -41.07 -52.76
CA TRP A 230 -1.18 -41.33 -52.54
C TRP A 230 -0.28 -40.10 -52.73
N ALA A 231 -0.87 -38.90 -52.81
CA ALA A 231 -0.10 -37.67 -52.92
C ALA A 231 0.83 -37.49 -51.72
N LYS A 232 2.05 -37.03 -52.01
CA LYS A 232 3.03 -36.58 -51.02
C LYS A 232 2.87 -35.08 -50.81
N ILE A 233 2.89 -34.64 -49.56
CA ILE A 233 2.77 -33.23 -49.20
C ILE A 233 4.17 -32.70 -48.93
N TYR A 234 4.55 -31.63 -49.61
CA TYR A 234 5.81 -30.92 -49.39
C TYR A 234 5.54 -29.49 -48.95
N ALA A 235 6.39 -28.95 -48.08
CA ALA A 235 6.47 -27.52 -47.81
C ALA A 235 7.94 -27.10 -47.78
N ASN A 236 8.29 -26.07 -48.56
CA ASN A 236 9.67 -25.61 -48.73
C ASN A 236 10.63 -26.78 -49.04
N ASP A 237 10.25 -27.60 -50.02
CA ASP A 237 10.97 -28.81 -50.47
C ASP A 237 11.15 -29.93 -49.43
N LYS A 238 10.63 -29.75 -48.20
CA LYS A 238 10.61 -30.78 -47.16
C LYS A 238 9.33 -31.61 -47.22
N LEU A 239 9.46 -32.94 -47.31
CA LEU A 239 8.32 -33.85 -47.22
C LEU A 239 7.68 -33.75 -45.82
N LEU A 240 6.42 -33.32 -45.77
CA LEU A 240 5.62 -33.22 -44.55
C LEU A 240 4.85 -34.51 -44.24
N GLY A 241 4.49 -35.28 -45.26
CA GLY A 241 3.72 -36.52 -45.08
C GLY A 241 3.10 -37.05 -46.36
N SER A 242 2.26 -38.09 -46.24
CA SER A 242 1.52 -38.69 -47.36
C SER A 242 0.04 -38.85 -47.02
N MET A 243 -0.84 -38.71 -48.01
CA MET A 243 -2.30 -38.76 -47.82
C MET A 243 -2.86 -40.16 -47.53
N GLY A 244 -2.08 -41.21 -47.80
CA GLY A 244 -2.53 -42.60 -47.73
C GLY A 244 -2.41 -43.28 -46.37
N GLY A 245 -2.10 -42.56 -45.29
CA GLY A 245 -2.04 -43.14 -43.94
C GLY A 245 -0.91 -44.15 -43.72
N GLY A 246 0.19 -44.06 -44.46
CA GLY A 246 1.41 -44.79 -44.14
C GLY A 246 2.05 -44.19 -42.88
N ASN A 247 1.97 -44.90 -41.75
CA ASN A 247 2.66 -44.56 -40.51
C ASN A 247 4.17 -44.42 -40.76
N ASN A 248 4.67 -43.20 -40.94
CA ASN A 248 6.07 -42.89 -40.70
C ASN A 248 6.17 -42.22 -39.33
N LYS A 249 6.58 -43.03 -38.34
CA LYS A 249 7.06 -42.60 -37.03
C LYS A 249 8.33 -41.75 -37.18
N ASN A 250 8.48 -40.79 -36.25
CA ASN A 250 9.67 -40.00 -35.89
C ASN A 250 9.98 -38.84 -36.87
N ILE A 251 10.23 -37.60 -36.45
CA ILE A 251 10.85 -37.00 -35.24
C ILE A 251 10.13 -35.69 -34.92
#